data_AF-A0A1Y3L8P8-F1
#
_entry.id   AF-A0A1Y3L8P8-F1
#
_cell.length_a   1.000
_cell.length_b   1.000
_cell.length_c   1.000
_cell.angle_alpha   90.00
_cell.angle_beta   90.00
_cell.angle_gamma   90.00
#
_symmetry.space_group_name_H-M   'P 1'
#
loop_
_entity.id
_entity.type
_entity.pdbx_description
1 polymer ?
#
loop_
_entity_poly.entity_id
_entity_poly.type
_entity_poly.pdbx_seq_one_letter_code
_entity_poly.pdbx_strand_id
1 'polypeptide(L)' 'MPFVAINATNPYDAANLIQYATPEQADARAREILQQFPAAQVLVAKVLSEYRATVTVTVQDPAEPEDEVPAA' A
#
# COMPACT_ATOMS: atom_id res chain seq x y z
N MET A 1 -15.29 10.17 -7.72
CA MET A 1 -14.61 8.94 -8.19
C MET A 1 -13.14 9.27 -8.34
N PRO A 2 -12.26 8.63 -7.57
CA PRO A 2 -10.85 9.00 -7.53
C PRO A 2 -10.06 8.48 -8.73
N PHE A 3 -8.87 9.04 -8.91
CA PHE A 3 -7.88 8.67 -9.92
C PHE A 3 -6.58 8.27 -9.21
N VAL A 4 -5.73 7.47 -9.87
CA VAL A 4 -4.42 7.06 -9.36
C VAL A 4 -3.37 7.21 -10.44
N ALA A 5 -2.13 7.47 -10.03
CA ALA A 5 -0.95 7.40 -10.87
C ALA A 5 -0.13 6.18 -10.46
N ILE A 6 0.03 5.21 -11.35
CA ILE A 6 0.66 3.92 -11.08
C ILE A 6 2.00 3.87 -11.81
N ASN A 7 3.09 3.80 -11.06
CA ASN A 7 4.40 3.48 -11.58
C ASN A 7 4.48 1.97 -11.87
N ALA A 8 4.27 1.57 -13.12
CA ALA A 8 4.30 0.18 -13.55
C ALA A 8 5.72 -0.42 -13.53
N THR A 9 6.76 0.42 -13.55
CA THR A 9 8.16 -0.02 -13.41
C THR A 9 8.51 -0.37 -11.96
N ASN A 10 7.85 0.24 -10.98
CA ASN A 10 7.96 -0.12 -9.56
C ASN A 10 6.58 -0.36 -8.93
N PRO A 11 6.04 -1.59 -9.00
CA PRO A 11 4.69 -1.89 -8.52
C PRO A 11 4.54 -1.75 -6.99
N TYR A 12 5.65 -1.79 -6.24
CA TYR A 12 5.66 -1.68 -4.78
C TYR A 12 5.75 -0.23 -4.26
N ASP A 13 5.74 0.75 -5.15
CA ASP A 13 5.73 2.16 -4.76
C ASP A 13 4.46 2.48 -3.97
N ALA A 14 4.62 2.91 -2.72
CA ALA A 14 3.51 3.32 -1.85
C ALA A 14 2.70 4.48 -2.45
N ALA A 15 3.32 5.30 -3.32
CA ALA A 15 2.63 6.37 -4.03
C ALA A 15 1.53 5.86 -4.99
N ASN A 16 1.60 4.61 -5.43
CA ASN A 16 0.58 3.99 -6.28
C ASN A 16 -0.80 3.87 -5.57
N LEU A 17 -0.82 3.97 -4.23
CA LEU A 17 -2.04 3.91 -3.42
C LEU A 17 -2.69 5.28 -3.20
N ILE A 18 -2.04 6.37 -3.62
CA ILE A 18 -2.55 7.73 -3.43
C ILE A 18 -3.70 7.98 -4.41
N GLN A 19 -4.87 8.27 -3.87
CA GLN A 19 -6.06 8.61 -4.63
C GLN A 19 -6.19 10.13 -4.80
N TYR A 20 -6.36 10.56 -6.06
CA TYR A 20 -6.55 11.95 -6.46
C TYR A 20 -8.01 12.23 -6.80
N ALA A 21 -8.47 13.46 -6.57
CA ALA A 21 -9.86 13.83 -6.83
C ALA A 21 -10.12 14.03 -8.33
N THR A 22 -9.12 14.47 -9.10
CA THR A 22 -9.25 14.80 -10.52
C THR A 22 -8.17 14.10 -11.37
N PRO A 23 -8.41 13.89 -12.68
CA PRO A 23 -7.41 13.29 -13.55
C PRO A 23 -6.17 14.17 -13.71
N GLU A 24 -6.29 15.50 -13.66
CA GLU A 24 -5.18 16.44 -13.78
C GLU A 24 -4.20 16.32 -12.61
N GLN A 25 -4.70 16.06 -11.40
CA GLN A 25 -3.86 15.82 -10.23
C GLN A 25 -3.06 14.51 -10.36
N ALA A 26 -3.70 13.44 -10.84
CA ALA A 26 -3.01 12.17 -11.08
C ALA A 26 -1.98 12.28 -12.22
N ASP A 27 -2.30 13.02 -13.28
CA ASP A 27 -1.39 13.30 -14.39
C ASP A 27 -0.21 14.19 -13.99
N ALA A 28 -0.43 15.21 -13.15
CA ALA A 28 0.65 16.00 -12.56
C ALA A 28 1.62 15.10 -11.77
N ARG A 29 1.09 14.19 -10.94
CA ARG A 29 1.93 13.22 -10.23
C ARG A 29 2.69 12.31 -11.19
N ALA A 30 2.04 11.83 -12.26
CA ALA A 30 2.70 10.98 -13.24
C ALA A 30 3.91 11.68 -13.89
N ARG A 31 3.78 12.97 -14.20
CA ARG A 31 4.90 13.79 -14.70
C ARG A 31 6.01 13.96 -13.68
N GLU A 32 5.69 14.18 -12.41
CA GLU A 32 6.71 14.25 -11.35
C GLU A 32 7.50 12.94 -11.24
N ILE A 33 6.82 11.79 -11.30
CA ILE A 33 7.47 10.47 -11.28
C ILE A 33 8.41 10.31 -12.49
N LEU A 34 7.98 10.72 -13.69
CA LEU A 34 8.81 10.68 -14.89
C LEU A 34 10.01 11.65 -14.82
N GLN A 35 9.88 12.79 -14.14
CA GLN A 35 11.02 13.68 -13.91
C GLN A 35 12.07 13.06 -13.00
N GLN A 36 11.64 12.31 -11.99
CA GLN A 36 12.55 11.61 -11.06
C GLN A 36 13.13 10.33 -11.67
N PHE A 37 12.32 9.61 -12.45
CA PHE A 37 12.66 8.34 -13.08
C PHE A 37 12.29 8.37 -14.57
N PRO A 38 13.14 8.95 -15.44
CA PRO A 38 12.81 9.15 -16.86
C PRO A 38 12.52 7.88 -17.65
N ALA A 39 13.04 6.73 -17.19
CA ALA A 39 12.80 5.43 -17.82
C ALA A 39 11.57 4.70 -17.24
N ALA A 40 10.87 5.28 -16.26
CA ALA A 40 9.70 4.65 -15.67
C ALA A 40 8.51 4.66 -16.65
N GLN A 41 7.69 3.63 -16.57
CA GLN A 41 6.38 3.59 -17.20
C GLN A 41 5.33 3.95 -16.16
N VAL A 42 4.57 5.02 -16.40
CA VAL A 42 3.54 5.50 -15.46
C VAL A 42 2.18 5.52 -16.16
N LEU A 43 1.16 4.99 -15.48
CA LEU A 43 -0.21 4.90 -15.96
C LEU A 43 -1.13 5.77 -15.10
N VAL A 44 -1.98 6.57 -15.72
CA VAL A 44 -3.05 7.29 -15.03
C VAL A 44 -4.35 6.51 -15.20
N ALA A 45 -4.96 6.10 -14.08
CA ALA A 45 -6.16 5.27 -14.10
C ALA A 45 -7.28 5.86 -13.25
N LYS A 46 -8.53 5.64 -13.69
CA LYS A 46 -9.74 5.97 -12.92
C LYS A 46 -10.11 4.77 -12.05
N VAL A 47 -10.34 5.01 -10.76
CA VAL A 47 -10.81 3.95 -9.84
C VAL A 47 -12.30 3.72 -10.07
N LEU A 48 -12.67 2.49 -10.45
CA LEU A 48 -14.06 2.10 -10.71
C LEU A 48 -14.74 1.48 -9.49
N SER A 49 -13.99 0.76 -8.66
CA SER A 49 -14.49 0.09 -7.46
C SER A 49 -13.36 -0.06 -6.46
N GLU A 50 -13.70 -0.03 -5.17
CA GLU A 50 -12.80 -0.29 -4.07
C GLU A 50 -13.37 -1.45 -3.23
N TYR A 51 -12.56 -2.46 -2.97
CA TYR A 51 -12.94 -3.62 -2.16
C TYR A 51 -12.15 -3.59 -0.85
N ARG A 52 -12.84 -3.75 0.28
CA ARG A 52 -12.21 -3.86 1.61
C ARG A 52 -12.77 -5.06 2.35
N ALA A 53 -11.89 -5.79 3.02
CA ALA A 53 -12.26 -6.85 3.97
C ALA A 53 -12.13 -6.32 5.39
N THR A 54 -13.07 -6.71 6.26
CA THR A 54 -12.93 -6.53 7.71
C THR A 54 -12.43 -7.85 8.27
N VAL A 55 -11.30 -7.84 8.99
CA VAL A 55 -10.69 -9.04 9.57
C VAL A 55 -10.64 -8.88 11.09
N THR A 56 -11.08 -9.91 11.81
CA THR A 56 -10.91 -10.00 13.26
C THR A 56 -9.56 -10.66 13.56
N VAL A 57 -8.68 -9.95 14.26
CA VAL A 57 -7.38 -10.47 14.71
C VAL A 57 -7.50 -10.88 16.17
N THR A 58 -7.12 -12.12 16.50
CA THR A 58 -7.02 -12.60 17.88
C THR A 58 -5.55 -12.84 18.21
N VAL A 59 -5.15 -12.46 19.42
CA VAL A 59 -3.84 -12.77 20.00
C VAL A 59 -4.04 -13.88 21.02
N GLN A 60 -3.16 -14.87 20.99
CA GLN A 60 -3.03 -15.86 22.04
C GLN A 60 -1.71 -15.61 22.74
N ASP A 61 -1.76 -15.32 24.04
CA ASP A 61 -0.56 -15.16 24.85
C ASP A 61 0.22 -16.49 24.93
N PRO A 62 1.56 -16.45 24.97
CA PRO A 62 2.36 -17.65 25.18
C PRO A 62 2.03 -18.28 26.54
N ALA A 63 2.12 -19.61 26.63
CA ALA A 63 1.97 -20.30 27.91
C ALA A 63 3.04 -19.80 28.91
N GLU A 64 2.64 -19.57 30.16
CA GLU A 64 3.59 -19.27 31.24
C GLU A 64 4.59 -20.42 31.38
N PRO A 65 5.91 -20.14 31.49
CA PRO A 65 6.89 -21.18 31.72
C PRO A 65 6.61 -21.87 33.06
N GLU A 66 6.63 -23.21 33.07
CA GLU A 66 6.50 -23.98 34.31
C GLU A 66 7.71 -23.68 35.21
N ASP A 67 7.46 -23.24 36.44
CA ASP A 67 8.51 -23.04 37.44
C ASP A 67 9.25 -24.38 37.65
N GLU A 68 10.55 -24.39 37.34
CA GLU A 68 11.43 -25.51 37.62
C GLU A 68 11.56 -25.65 39.15
N VAL A 69 10.81 -26.58 39.75
CA VAL A 69 10.89 -26.87 41.18
C VAL A 69 12.33 -27.30 41.50
N PRO A 70 13.09 -26.58 42.34
CA PRO A 70 14.47 -26.94 42.60
C PRO A 70 14.50 -28.29 43.32
N ALA A 71 15.19 -29.27 42.72
CA ALA A 71 15.38 -30.59 43.29
C ALA A 71 16.12 -30.47 44.64
N ALA A 72 15.52 -31.05 45.68
CA ALA A 72 16.07 -31.14 47.04
C ALA A 72 17.08 -32.29 47.19
#